data_AF-A0A3C0BE87-F1
#
_entry.id   AF-A0A3C0BE87-F1
#
_cell.length_a   1.000
_cell.length_b   1.000
_cell.length_c   1.000
_cell.angle_alpha   90.00
_cell.angle_beta   90.00
_cell.angle_gamma   90.00
#
_symmetry.space_group_name_H-M   'P 1'
#
loop_
_entity.id
_entity.type
_entity.pdbx_description
1 polymer ?
#
loop_
_entity_poly.entity_id
_entity_poly.type
_entity_poly.pdbx_seq_one_letter_code
_entity_poly.pdbx_strand_id
1 'polypeptide(L)'
;EKKQDDMRHRLNNPKVKFYIGDVRDKRSIDGAMIGVDLIFHAAALKQVPSCEFFPIQAVRTNVFGTENVLDSAIQHGVKNVVVLSTDKAAYPINAMG
;
A
#
# COMPACT_ATOMS: atom_id res chain seq x y z
N GLU A 1 -7.76 -15.01 -3.56
CA GLU A 1 -6.97 -16.23 -3.77
C GLU A 1 -6.66 -16.50 -5.25
N LYS A 2 -7.64 -16.92 -6.08
CA LYS A 2 -7.40 -17.25 -7.51
C LYS A 2 -6.61 -16.21 -8.32
N LYS A 3 -6.97 -14.92 -8.26
CA LYS A 3 -6.25 -13.86 -9.01
C LYS A 3 -4.76 -13.74 -8.65
N GLN A 4 -4.41 -13.98 -7.38
CA GLN A 4 -3.02 -13.91 -6.93
C GLN A 4 -2.25 -15.17 -7.33
N ASP A 5 -2.91 -16.32 -7.28
CA ASP A 5 -2.35 -17.59 -7.74
C ASP A 5 -2.10 -17.61 -9.25
N ASP A 6 -3.10 -17.20 -10.04
CA ASP A 6 -2.99 -17.00 -11.49
C ASP A 6 -1.82 -16.04 -11.83
N MET A 7 -1.62 -14.98 -11.04
CA MET A 7 -0.50 -14.05 -11.22
C MET A 7 0.85 -14.70 -10.95
N ARG A 8 0.96 -15.53 -9.90
CA ARG A 8 2.18 -16.29 -9.58
C ARG A 8 2.56 -17.20 -10.72
N HIS A 9 1.62 -18.00 -11.21
CA HIS A 9 1.82 -18.91 -12.32
C HIS A 9 2.13 -18.19 -13.63
N ARG A 10 1.45 -17.08 -13.92
CA ARG A 10 1.68 -16.29 -15.14
C ARG A 10 3.05 -15.61 -15.15
N LEU A 11 3.50 -15.07 -14.02
CA LEU A 11 4.79 -14.37 -13.95
C LEU A 11 5.97 -15.36 -13.92
N ASN A 12 5.86 -16.43 -13.13
CA ASN A 12 6.84 -17.51 -12.99
C ASN A 12 8.32 -17.06 -13.15
N ASN A 13 8.71 -15.99 -12.45
CA ASN A 13 10.01 -15.35 -12.61
C ASN A 13 10.68 -15.23 -11.24
N PRO A 14 11.93 -15.70 -11.08
CA PRO A 14 12.63 -15.68 -9.79
C PRO A 14 12.86 -14.27 -9.22
N LYS A 15 12.81 -13.23 -10.07
CA LYS A 15 12.89 -11.81 -9.67
C LYS A 15 11.65 -11.31 -8.93
N VAL A 16 10.52 -12.00 -9.08
CA VAL A 16 9.25 -11.63 -8.43
C VAL A 16 9.09 -12.46 -7.18
N LYS A 17 8.96 -11.79 -6.03
CA LYS A 17 8.67 -12.41 -4.73
C LYS A 17 7.30 -11.94 -4.26
N PHE A 18 6.52 -12.85 -3.69
CA PHE A 18 5.18 -12.57 -3.20
C PHE A 18 5.19 -12.57 -1.68
N TYR A 19 4.88 -11.42 -1.09
CA TYR A 19 4.75 -11.26 0.34
C TYR A 19 3.28 -11.12 0.71
N ILE A 20 2.86 -11.79 1.78
CA ILE A 20 1.56 -11.54 2.41
C ILE A 20 1.78 -10.46 3.46
N GLY A 21 0.93 -9.43 3.43
CA GLY A 21 0.99 -8.38 4.43
C GLY A 21 -0.13 -7.35 4.32
N ASP A 22 -0.19 -6.48 5.32
CA ASP A 22 -1.15 -5.38 5.43
C ASP A 22 -0.40 -4.09 5.81
N VAL A 23 -0.66 -3.00 5.10
CA VAL A 23 -0.05 -1.69 5.39
C VAL A 23 -0.49 -1.12 6.74
N ARG A 24 -1.59 -1.63 7.31
CA ARG A 24 -2.06 -1.27 8.65
C ARG A 24 -1.23 -1.92 9.76
N ASP A 25 -0.45 -2.95 9.46
CA ASP A 25 0.46 -3.62 10.39
C ASP A 25 1.91 -3.34 10.02
N LYS A 26 2.54 -2.42 10.76
CA LYS A 26 3.94 -2.05 10.54
C LYS A 26 4.89 -3.25 10.61
N ARG A 27 4.65 -4.23 11.48
CA ARG A 27 5.52 -5.42 11.58
C ARG A 27 5.48 -6.26 10.31
N SER A 28 4.31 -6.34 9.68
CA SER A 28 4.14 -6.99 8.40
C SER A 28 4.91 -6.28 7.28
N ILE A 29 4.98 -4.95 7.32
CA ILE A 29 5.73 -4.14 6.36
C ILE A 29 7.23 -4.33 6.55
N ASP A 30 7.70 -4.26 7.80
CA ASP A 30 9.13 -4.34 8.14
C ASP A 30 9.76 -5.64 7.60
N GLY A 31 9.04 -6.76 7.68
CA GLY A 31 9.51 -8.04 7.13
C GLY A 31 9.71 -8.05 5.60
N ALA A 32 8.96 -7.22 4.86
CA ALA A 32 9.09 -7.08 3.41
C ALA A 32 10.07 -5.97 2.98
N MET A 33 10.53 -5.14 3.93
CA MET A 33 11.33 -3.94 3.65
C MET A 33 12.85 -4.21 3.59
N ILE A 34 13.30 -5.38 4.05
CA ILE A 34 14.72 -5.73 4.12
C ILE A 34 15.33 -5.76 2.72
N GLY A 35 16.32 -4.89 2.48
CA GLY A 35 17.05 -4.80 1.21
C GLY A 35 16.27 -4.10 0.09
N VAL A 36 15.18 -3.40 0.39
CA VAL A 36 14.42 -2.62 -0.58
C VAL A 36 15.11 -1.28 -0.85
N ASP A 37 15.37 -0.97 -2.13
CA ASP A 37 15.90 0.34 -2.54
C ASP A 37 14.81 1.36 -2.89
N LEU A 38 13.69 0.89 -3.45
CA LEU A 38 12.63 1.70 -4.04
C LEU A 38 11.25 1.13 -3.71
N ILE A 39 10.30 2.00 -3.38
CA ILE A 39 8.91 1.60 -3.10
C ILE A 39 7.95 2.30 -4.07
N PHE A 40 7.02 1.51 -4.62
CA PHE A 40 5.79 2.02 -5.22
C PHE A 40 4.61 1.68 -4.30
N HIS A 41 4.15 2.67 -3.53
CA HIS A 41 3.06 2.51 -2.58
C HIS A 41 1.72 2.72 -3.28
N ALA A 42 1.07 1.62 -3.64
CA ALA A 42 -0.21 1.59 -4.35
C ALA A 42 -1.36 0.99 -3.52
N ALA A 43 -1.12 0.65 -2.25
CA ALA A 43 -2.14 0.08 -1.38
C ALA A 43 -3.08 1.17 -0.86
N ALA A 44 -4.37 1.07 -1.18
CA ALA A 44 -5.40 2.02 -0.77
C ALA A 44 -6.80 1.41 -0.83
N LEU A 45 -7.71 1.93 0.00
CA LEU A 45 -9.14 1.85 -0.26
C LEU A 45 -9.52 2.98 -1.21
N LYS A 46 -9.96 2.60 -2.42
CA LYS A 46 -10.14 3.53 -3.55
C LYS A 46 -11.57 3.60 -4.11
N GLN A 47 -12.52 2.93 -3.47
CA GLN A 47 -13.92 2.93 -3.89
C GLN A 47 -14.68 4.00 -3.11
N VAL A 48 -15.20 5.02 -3.81
CA VAL A 48 -15.88 6.17 -3.19
C VAL A 48 -17.01 5.73 -2.24
N PRO A 49 -17.96 4.86 -2.64
CA PRO A 49 -19.05 4.47 -1.74
C PRO A 49 -18.56 3.77 -0.46
N SER A 50 -17.56 2.89 -0.58
CA SER A 50 -16.99 2.19 0.57
C SER A 50 -16.30 3.15 1.54
N CYS A 51 -15.58 4.14 1.04
CA CYS A 51 -14.91 5.12 1.89
C CYS A 51 -15.89 6.07 2.56
N GLU A 52 -16.99 6.43 1.90
CA GLU A 52 -18.07 7.23 2.50
C GLU A 52 -18.78 6.47 3.63
N PHE A 53 -19.10 5.18 3.42
CA PHE A 53 -19.75 4.37 4.45
C PHE A 53 -18.80 3.97 5.58
N PHE A 54 -17.49 3.87 5.30
CA PHE A 54 -16.48 3.40 6.26
C PHE A 54 -15.25 4.34 6.31
N PRO A 55 -15.42 5.61 6.71
CA PRO A 55 -14.35 6.62 6.62
C PRO A 55 -13.16 6.27 7.51
N ILE A 56 -13.40 5.69 8.69
CA ILE A 56 -12.31 5.24 9.58
C ILE A 56 -11.47 4.13 8.94
N GLN A 57 -12.05 3.29 8.07
CA GLN A 57 -11.30 2.28 7.34
C GLN A 57 -10.43 2.92 6.25
N ALA A 58 -10.94 3.97 5.58
CA ALA A 58 -10.18 4.76 4.63
C ALA A 58 -8.98 5.42 5.32
N VAL A 59 -9.18 6.08 6.47
CA VAL A 59 -8.09 6.68 7.26
C VAL A 59 -7.05 5.64 7.67
N ARG A 60 -7.48 4.48 8.22
CA ARG A 60 -6.54 3.42 8.62
C ARG A 60 -5.68 2.91 7.48
N THR A 61 -6.22 2.83 6.26
CA THR A 61 -5.48 2.30 5.10
C THR A 61 -4.66 3.37 4.39
N ASN A 62 -5.30 4.49 4.06
CA ASN A 62 -4.76 5.49 3.16
C ASN A 62 -3.87 6.50 3.90
N VAL A 63 -4.13 6.74 5.19
CA VAL A 63 -3.37 7.69 6.02
C VAL A 63 -2.40 6.92 6.92
N PHE A 64 -2.88 6.22 7.94
CA PHE A 64 -2.01 5.50 8.89
C PHE A 64 -1.23 4.37 8.22
N GLY A 65 -1.83 3.68 7.24
CA GLY A 65 -1.12 2.67 6.47
C GLY A 65 0.02 3.26 5.64
N THR A 66 -0.16 4.47 5.09
CA THR A 66 0.90 5.19 4.39
C THR A 66 2.00 5.65 5.35
N GLU A 67 1.64 6.17 6.52
CA GLU A 67 2.60 6.53 7.58
C GLU A 67 3.47 5.33 7.97
N ASN A 68 2.87 4.16 8.21
CA ASN A 68 3.62 2.94 8.52
C ASN A 68 4.64 2.56 7.43
N VAL A 69 4.27 2.70 6.15
CA VAL A 69 5.16 2.42 5.02
C VAL A 69 6.32 3.41 4.99
N LEU A 70 6.05 4.70 5.19
CA LEU A 70 7.07 5.75 5.19
C LEU A 70 8.03 5.58 6.37
N ASP A 71 7.52 5.33 7.58
CA ASP A 71 8.33 5.08 8.76
C ASP A 71 9.23 3.86 8.59
N SER A 72 8.67 2.76 8.06
CA SER A 72 9.45 1.55 7.76
C SER A 72 10.50 1.81 6.68
N ALA A 73 10.17 2.59 5.66
CA ALA A 73 11.10 2.95 4.58
C ALA A 73 12.30 3.75 5.12
N ILE A 74 12.06 4.71 6.01
CA ILE A 74 13.11 5.48 6.69
C ILE A 74 13.99 4.54 7.52
N GLN A 75 13.38 3.67 8.34
CA GLN A 75 14.10 2.75 9.22
C GLN A 75 14.99 1.76 8.45
N HIS A 76 14.58 1.36 7.25
CA HIS A 76 15.33 0.41 6.41
C HIS A 76 16.22 1.08 5.36
N GLY A 77 16.34 2.42 5.38
CA GLY A 77 17.23 3.15 4.48
C GLY A 77 16.82 3.10 3.00
N VAL A 78 15.51 2.98 2.73
CA VAL A 78 14.96 3.01 1.37
C VAL A 78 15.25 4.37 0.74
N LYS A 79 15.71 4.38 -0.52
CA LYS A 79 16.19 5.61 -1.17
C LYS A 79 15.05 6.50 -1.66
N ASN A 80 14.00 5.91 -2.23
CA ASN A 80 12.87 6.67 -2.75
C ASN A 80 11.55 5.92 -2.56
N VAL A 81 10.50 6.67 -2.26
CA VAL A 81 9.12 6.19 -2.16
C VAL A 81 8.24 6.99 -3.10
N VAL A 82 7.54 6.31 -3.99
CA VAL A 82 6.51 6.90 -4.84
C VAL A 82 5.16 6.53 -4.27
N VAL A 83 4.41 7.53 -3.80
CA VAL A 83 3.05 7.36 -3.29
C VAL A 83 2.05 7.67 -4.40
N LEU A 84 1.12 6.76 -4.66
CA LEU A 84 0.06 6.99 -5.64
C LEU A 84 -1.10 7.76 -5.00
N SER A 85 -1.57 8.78 -5.70
CA SER A 85 -2.75 9.59 -5.32
C SER A 85 -3.72 9.70 -6.50
N THR A 86 -4.80 10.48 -6.33
CA THR A 86 -5.86 10.68 -7.32
C THR A 86 -6.22 12.15 -7.44
N ASP A 87 -6.75 12.56 -8.60
CA ASP A 87 -7.34 13.88 -8.83
C ASP A 87 -8.41 14.29 -7.80
N LYS A 88 -9.12 13.34 -7.19
CA LYS A 88 -10.13 13.56 -6.14
C LYS A 88 -9.56 14.16 -4.85
N ALA A 89 -8.25 14.09 -4.65
CA ALA A 89 -7.57 14.77 -3.55
C ALA A 89 -7.38 16.28 -3.79
N ALA A 90 -7.58 16.76 -5.03
CA ALA A 90 -7.62 18.19 -5.32
C ALA A 90 -9.04 18.72 -5.05
N TYR A 91 -9.18 19.55 -4.01
CA TYR A 91 -10.48 20.03 -3.51
C TYR A 91 -11.47 18.89 -3.21
N PRO A 92 -11.14 18.02 -2.23
CA PRO A 92 -11.88 16.80 -1.98
C PRO A 92 -13.30 17.07 -1.48
N ILE A 93 -14.25 16.33 -2.04
CA ILE A 93 -15.69 16.38 -1.68
C ILE A 93 -16.21 15.08 -1.09
N ASN A 94 -15.36 14.06 -0.98
CA ASN A 94 -15.73 12.75 -0.46
C ASN A 94 -14.61 12.21 0.43
N ALA A 95 -14.94 11.29 1.34
CA ALA A 95 -14.01 10.74 2.34
C ALA A 95 -12.83 9.93 1.76
N MET A 96 -12.83 9.64 0.46
CA MET A 96 -11.74 8.92 -0.22
C MET A 96 -10.65 9.87 -0.73
N GLY A 97 -11.04 11.01 -1.27
CA GLY A 97 -10.14 12.05 -1.80
C GLY A 97 -9.59 12.91 -0.68
#